data_AF-D0VY25-F1
#
_entry.id   AF-D0VY25-F1
#
_cell.length_a   1.000
_cell.length_b   1.000
_cell.length_c   1.000
_cell.angle_alpha   90.00
_cell.angle_beta   90.00
_cell.angle_gamma   90.00
#
_symmetry.space_group_name_H-M   'P 1'
#
loop_
_entity.id
_entity.type
_entity.pdbx_description
1 polymer ?
#
loop_
_entity_poly.entity_id
_entity_poly.type
_entity_poly.pdbx_seq_one_letter_code
_entity_poly.pdbx_strand_id
1 'polypeptide(L)'
;KVLSVCSSNKPAIVEAGGMQALGLHLTDPSQRLVQNCLWTLRNLSDAATKQEGMEGLLGTLVQLLGSDDINVVTCAAGILSNLTCNNYKNKMMVCQVGGIEALVRTVLRAGDREDITEPAICALRHLTSRHQEAEMAQNAVRLHYGLPVVVKLLHPPSHWPLIKATVGLIRNLALCPANHAPMREQGAIPRLVQLLVRAHQDTQRRTSMGGTQQQFGEGVRMEEKIEGCTGALHILARDVHNRIVIRGLNTIPLFVQLLYSPIENIQRVAAGVLCELAQDKEAAEAIEAEGATAPLTELLHSRNEGVATYAAAVLFRMSEDKPQDYKKRLSVELTSSLFRTEPMAWNETAELGLDIGAQGEPLGYRPDDPSYRSFHSGGYGQDGLGMDPMMEHEMGGHHP
;
A
#
# COMPACT_ATOMS: atom_id res chain seq x y z
N LYS A 1 -7.95 -15.20 -28.51
CA LYS A 1 -6.53 -14.80 -28.31
C LYS A 1 -6.08 -13.60 -29.16
N VAL A 2 -6.25 -13.60 -30.50
CA VAL A 2 -5.69 -12.52 -31.36
C VAL A 2 -6.32 -11.15 -31.09
N LEU A 3 -7.64 -11.08 -30.88
CA LEU A 3 -8.29 -9.80 -30.61
C LEU A 3 -7.99 -9.26 -29.21
N SER A 4 -7.73 -10.12 -28.22
CA SER A 4 -7.56 -9.70 -26.81
C SER A 4 -6.22 -9.02 -26.52
N VAL A 5 -5.23 -9.09 -27.42
CA VAL A 5 -3.98 -8.33 -27.30
C VAL A 5 -4.10 -6.90 -27.85
N CYS A 6 -5.14 -6.60 -28.63
CA CYS A 6 -5.37 -5.27 -29.18
C CYS A 6 -6.03 -4.37 -28.13
N SER A 7 -5.41 -3.21 -27.86
CA SER A 7 -5.89 -2.23 -26.88
C SER A 7 -7.30 -1.71 -27.20
N SER A 8 -7.66 -1.60 -28.48
CA SER A 8 -8.99 -1.14 -28.90
C SER A 8 -10.07 -2.22 -28.78
N ASN A 9 -9.73 -3.50 -29.01
CA ASN A 9 -10.71 -4.59 -28.96
C ASN A 9 -10.96 -5.08 -27.53
N LYS A 10 -9.97 -4.95 -26.64
CA LYS A 10 -10.05 -5.44 -25.27
C LYS A 10 -11.28 -4.89 -24.52
N PRO A 11 -11.55 -3.57 -24.46
CA PRO A 11 -12.73 -3.02 -23.81
C PRO A 11 -14.03 -3.55 -24.43
N ALA A 12 -14.11 -3.59 -25.76
CA ALA A 12 -15.31 -4.06 -26.46
C ALA A 12 -15.66 -5.53 -26.15
N ILE A 13 -14.65 -6.41 -26.07
CA ILE A 13 -14.86 -7.82 -25.68
C ILE A 13 -15.32 -7.91 -24.22
N VAL A 14 -14.76 -7.09 -23.34
CA VAL A 14 -15.13 -7.05 -21.92
C VAL A 14 -16.57 -6.55 -21.75
N GLU A 15 -16.96 -5.46 -22.44
CA GLU A 15 -18.32 -4.90 -22.44
C GLU A 15 -19.35 -5.87 -23.02
N ALA A 16 -18.97 -6.69 -23.99
CA ALA A 16 -19.82 -7.74 -24.55
C ALA A 16 -19.99 -8.98 -23.63
N GLY A 17 -19.52 -8.92 -22.38
CA GLY A 17 -19.61 -10.04 -21.43
C GLY A 17 -18.62 -11.17 -21.71
N GLY A 18 -17.52 -10.88 -22.42
CA GLY A 18 -16.54 -11.88 -22.83
C GLY A 18 -15.85 -12.58 -21.67
N MET A 19 -15.71 -11.93 -20.51
CA MET A 19 -15.10 -12.54 -19.32
C MET A 19 -15.94 -13.70 -18.80
N GLN A 20 -17.23 -13.46 -18.61
CA GLN A 20 -18.20 -14.43 -18.11
C GLN A 20 -18.37 -15.56 -19.13
N ALA A 21 -18.53 -15.23 -20.42
CA ALA A 21 -18.68 -16.21 -21.49
C ALA A 21 -17.49 -17.17 -21.60
N LEU A 22 -16.25 -16.65 -21.56
CA LEU A 22 -15.05 -17.50 -21.56
C LEU A 22 -14.93 -18.33 -20.28
N GLY A 23 -15.39 -17.80 -19.15
CA GLY A 23 -15.43 -18.48 -17.85
C GLY A 23 -16.25 -19.77 -17.87
N LEU A 24 -17.34 -19.82 -18.64
CA LEU A 24 -18.20 -21.00 -18.77
C LEU A 24 -17.49 -22.23 -19.36
N HIS A 25 -16.38 -22.02 -20.06
CA HIS A 25 -15.63 -23.09 -20.75
C HIS A 25 -14.35 -23.52 -20.04
N LEU A 26 -14.11 -23.05 -18.81
CA LEU A 26 -12.89 -23.37 -18.06
C LEU A 26 -12.84 -24.79 -17.49
N THR A 27 -13.98 -25.49 -17.48
CA THR A 27 -14.11 -26.89 -17.04
C THR A 27 -14.44 -27.84 -18.20
N ASP A 28 -14.31 -27.36 -19.45
CA ASP A 28 -14.55 -28.16 -20.63
C ASP A 28 -13.50 -29.30 -20.77
N PRO A 29 -13.87 -30.51 -21.22
CA PRO A 29 -12.91 -31.60 -21.42
C PRO A 29 -11.77 -31.25 -22.40
N SER A 30 -12.00 -30.34 -23.34
CA SER A 30 -11.01 -29.90 -24.32
C SER A 30 -9.96 -28.99 -23.70
N GLN A 31 -8.80 -29.55 -23.36
CA GLN A 31 -7.66 -28.80 -22.84
C GLN A 31 -7.24 -27.63 -23.75
N ARG A 32 -7.35 -27.82 -25.07
CA ARG A 32 -7.09 -26.74 -26.03
C ARG A 32 -8.07 -25.59 -25.88
N LEU A 33 -9.36 -25.86 -25.66
CA LEU A 33 -10.36 -24.81 -25.45
C LEU A 33 -10.08 -24.08 -24.14
N VAL A 34 -9.92 -24.81 -23.03
CA VAL A 34 -9.62 -24.25 -21.70
C VAL A 34 -8.40 -23.34 -21.76
N GLN A 35 -7.29 -23.80 -22.35
CA GLN A 35 -6.07 -23.02 -22.44
C GLN A 35 -6.23 -21.74 -23.29
N ASN A 36 -7.01 -21.79 -24.38
CA ASN A 36 -7.30 -20.61 -25.19
C ASN A 36 -8.21 -19.61 -24.46
N CYS A 37 -9.17 -20.10 -23.66
CA CYS A 37 -9.98 -19.28 -22.78
C CYS A 37 -9.10 -18.59 -21.74
N LEU A 38 -8.24 -19.32 -21.04
CA LEU A 38 -7.32 -18.77 -20.04
C LEU A 38 -6.36 -17.72 -20.59
N TRP A 39 -5.74 -17.97 -21.75
CA TRP A 39 -4.90 -16.94 -22.39
C TRP A 39 -5.69 -15.70 -22.77
N THR A 40 -6.92 -15.88 -23.26
CA THR A 40 -7.77 -14.75 -23.64
C THR A 40 -8.21 -13.97 -22.40
N LEU A 41 -8.70 -14.64 -21.36
CA LEU A 41 -9.07 -14.06 -20.06
C LEU A 41 -7.91 -13.29 -19.44
N ARG A 42 -6.69 -13.84 -19.43
CA ARG A 42 -5.52 -13.15 -18.88
C ARG A 42 -5.26 -11.83 -19.58
N ASN A 43 -5.37 -11.80 -20.91
CA ASN A 43 -5.20 -10.58 -21.69
C ASN A 43 -6.31 -9.54 -21.48
N LEU A 44 -7.53 -9.97 -21.11
CA LEU A 44 -8.66 -9.08 -20.90
C LEU A 44 -8.76 -8.58 -19.44
N SER A 45 -8.22 -9.34 -18.50
CA SER A 45 -8.44 -9.18 -17.05
C SER A 45 -7.98 -7.82 -16.48
N ASP A 46 -6.99 -7.16 -17.07
CA ASP A 46 -6.53 -5.83 -16.69
C ASP A 46 -7.55 -4.72 -17.02
N ALA A 47 -8.41 -4.94 -18.02
CA ALA A 47 -9.51 -4.03 -18.38
C ALA A 47 -10.86 -4.42 -17.73
N ALA A 48 -10.96 -5.64 -17.17
CA ALA A 48 -12.19 -6.17 -16.60
C ALA A 48 -12.38 -5.90 -15.10
N THR A 49 -11.61 -4.97 -14.52
CA THR A 49 -11.60 -4.70 -13.06
C THR A 49 -12.92 -4.12 -12.54
N LYS A 50 -13.83 -3.67 -13.40
CA LYS A 50 -15.15 -3.11 -13.04
C LYS A 50 -16.34 -4.00 -13.45
N GLN A 51 -16.08 -5.22 -13.93
CA GLN A 51 -17.14 -6.13 -14.35
C GLN A 51 -17.87 -6.74 -13.14
N GLU A 52 -19.19 -6.92 -13.29
CA GLU A 52 -20.06 -7.60 -12.33
C GLU A 52 -20.34 -9.05 -12.80
N GLY A 53 -20.95 -9.89 -11.96
CA GLY A 53 -21.28 -11.27 -12.34
C GLY A 53 -20.06 -12.17 -12.51
N MET A 54 -18.99 -11.89 -11.75
CA MET A 54 -17.69 -12.56 -11.86
C MET A 54 -17.56 -13.77 -10.91
N GLU A 55 -18.56 -14.05 -10.08
CA GLU A 55 -18.52 -15.03 -8.99
C GLU A 55 -18.16 -16.43 -9.51
N GLY A 56 -18.84 -16.90 -10.56
CA GLY A 56 -18.59 -18.21 -11.17
C GLY A 56 -17.20 -18.32 -11.78
N LEU A 57 -16.72 -17.27 -12.45
CA LEU A 57 -15.38 -17.21 -13.02
C LEU A 57 -14.31 -17.22 -11.91
N LEU A 58 -14.46 -16.38 -10.88
CA LEU A 58 -13.52 -16.30 -9.76
C LEU A 58 -13.43 -17.61 -8.99
N GLY A 59 -14.57 -18.24 -8.70
CA GLY A 59 -14.63 -19.56 -8.07
C GLY A 59 -13.89 -20.63 -8.89
N THR A 60 -14.12 -20.66 -10.20
CA THR A 60 -13.45 -21.61 -11.10
C THR A 60 -11.94 -21.35 -11.16
N LEU A 61 -11.51 -20.09 -11.23
CA LEU A 61 -10.08 -19.74 -11.25
C LEU A 61 -9.37 -20.18 -9.97
N VAL A 62 -10.01 -20.06 -8.80
CA VAL A 62 -9.45 -20.56 -7.53
C VAL A 62 -9.29 -22.09 -7.56
N GLN A 63 -10.24 -22.82 -8.15
CA GLN A 63 -10.10 -24.27 -8.32
C GLN A 63 -8.94 -24.63 -9.27
N LEU A 64 -8.76 -23.87 -10.36
CA LEU A 64 -7.69 -24.11 -11.34
C LEU A 64 -6.27 -23.89 -10.79
N LEU A 65 -6.11 -23.16 -9.68
CA LEU A 65 -4.82 -23.09 -8.96
C LEU A 65 -4.37 -24.47 -8.43
N GLY A 66 -5.30 -25.41 -8.24
CA GLY A 66 -5.03 -26.79 -7.86
C GLY A 66 -4.57 -27.69 -9.01
N SER A 67 -4.59 -27.22 -10.26
CA SER A 67 -4.18 -28.01 -11.43
C SER A 67 -2.71 -28.46 -11.35
N ASP A 68 -2.39 -29.57 -12.04
CA ASP A 68 -1.02 -30.01 -12.29
C ASP A 68 -0.43 -29.39 -13.56
N ASP A 69 -1.25 -28.77 -14.40
CA ASP A 69 -0.77 -28.02 -15.58
C ASP A 69 -0.27 -26.63 -15.17
N ILE A 70 1.04 -26.44 -15.34
CA ILE A 70 1.77 -25.20 -15.05
C ILE A 70 1.15 -24.00 -15.80
N ASN A 71 0.75 -24.17 -17.05
CA ASN A 71 0.18 -23.09 -17.86
C ASN A 71 -1.19 -22.66 -17.32
N VAL A 72 -1.98 -23.63 -16.85
CA VAL A 72 -3.28 -23.38 -16.24
C VAL A 72 -3.10 -22.59 -14.94
N VAL A 73 -2.22 -23.05 -14.04
CA VAL A 73 -1.94 -22.39 -12.76
C VAL A 73 -1.40 -20.97 -12.97
N THR A 74 -0.45 -20.82 -13.90
CA THR A 74 0.14 -19.51 -14.26
C THR A 74 -0.92 -18.53 -14.77
N CYS A 75 -1.81 -18.99 -15.64
CA CYS A 75 -2.90 -18.14 -16.14
C CYS A 75 -3.91 -17.81 -15.05
N ALA A 76 -4.32 -18.79 -14.24
CA ALA A 76 -5.28 -18.59 -13.16
C ALA A 76 -4.76 -17.58 -12.14
N ALA A 77 -3.51 -17.71 -11.70
CA ALA A 77 -2.87 -16.75 -10.79
C ALA A 77 -2.80 -15.35 -11.40
N GLY A 78 -2.41 -15.23 -12.67
CA GLY A 78 -2.36 -13.94 -13.37
C GLY A 78 -3.72 -13.27 -13.52
N ILE A 79 -4.77 -14.02 -13.86
CA ILE A 79 -6.13 -13.51 -13.98
C ILE A 79 -6.64 -13.06 -12.60
N LEU A 80 -6.46 -13.87 -11.56
CA LEU A 80 -6.85 -13.52 -10.19
C LEU A 80 -6.12 -12.26 -9.70
N SER A 81 -4.82 -12.14 -9.97
CA SER A 81 -4.05 -10.93 -9.64
C SER A 81 -4.68 -9.67 -10.22
N ASN A 82 -5.01 -9.69 -11.51
CA ASN A 82 -5.60 -8.53 -12.20
C ASN A 82 -7.02 -8.24 -11.70
N LEU A 83 -7.88 -9.25 -11.59
CA LEU A 83 -9.28 -9.07 -11.20
C LEU A 83 -9.45 -8.65 -9.73
N THR A 84 -8.50 -8.98 -8.86
CA THR A 84 -8.50 -8.53 -7.45
C THR A 84 -7.90 -7.14 -7.27
N CYS A 85 -7.23 -6.58 -8.29
CA CYS A 85 -6.63 -5.26 -8.21
C CYS A 85 -7.72 -4.17 -8.08
N ASN A 86 -7.71 -3.44 -6.96
CA ASN A 86 -8.63 -2.34 -6.67
C ASN A 86 -10.14 -2.66 -6.83
N ASN A 87 -10.55 -3.92 -6.69
CA ASN A 87 -11.96 -4.31 -6.69
C ASN A 87 -12.30 -5.07 -5.40
N TYR A 88 -12.98 -4.42 -4.46
CA TYR A 88 -13.29 -5.02 -3.15
C TYR A 88 -14.27 -6.20 -3.25
N LYS A 89 -15.22 -6.17 -4.20
CA LYS A 89 -16.18 -7.27 -4.41
C LYS A 89 -15.45 -8.55 -4.83
N ASN A 90 -14.58 -8.45 -5.84
CA ASN A 90 -13.78 -9.58 -6.31
C ASN A 90 -12.85 -10.10 -5.22
N LYS A 91 -12.25 -9.21 -4.41
CA LYS A 91 -11.43 -9.63 -3.27
C LYS A 91 -12.22 -10.44 -2.25
N MET A 92 -13.39 -9.95 -1.82
CA MET A 92 -14.24 -10.66 -0.86
C MET A 92 -14.68 -12.01 -1.41
N MET A 93 -15.11 -12.05 -2.67
CA MET A 93 -15.49 -13.29 -3.35
C MET A 93 -14.33 -14.30 -3.33
N VAL A 94 -13.14 -13.93 -3.82
CA VAL A 94 -11.97 -14.83 -3.82
C VAL A 94 -11.62 -15.33 -2.40
N CYS A 95 -11.74 -14.49 -1.37
CA CYS A 95 -11.55 -14.93 0.02
C CYS A 95 -12.59 -15.98 0.45
N GLN A 96 -13.87 -15.79 0.12
CA GLN A 96 -14.98 -16.68 0.51
C GLN A 96 -14.88 -18.09 -0.07
N VAL A 97 -14.28 -18.25 -1.27
CA VAL A 97 -14.03 -19.58 -1.88
C VAL A 97 -12.66 -20.16 -1.54
N GLY A 98 -12.02 -19.70 -0.46
CA GLY A 98 -10.74 -20.26 -0.02
C GLY A 98 -9.54 -19.85 -0.89
N GLY A 99 -9.63 -18.71 -1.60
CA GLY A 99 -8.57 -18.23 -2.48
C GLY A 99 -7.24 -17.96 -1.78
N ILE A 100 -7.24 -17.60 -0.50
CA ILE A 100 -6.01 -17.42 0.28
C ILE A 100 -5.24 -18.73 0.42
N GLU A 101 -5.91 -19.81 0.85
CA GLU A 101 -5.30 -21.14 0.95
C GLU A 101 -4.76 -21.61 -0.41
N ALA A 102 -5.57 -21.48 -1.45
CA ALA A 102 -5.20 -21.91 -2.80
C ALA A 102 -3.96 -21.15 -3.33
N LEU A 103 -3.88 -19.84 -3.11
CA LEU A 103 -2.72 -19.03 -3.50
C LEU A 103 -1.48 -19.33 -2.66
N VAL A 104 -1.61 -19.54 -1.35
CA VAL A 104 -0.49 -19.95 -0.49
C VAL A 104 0.06 -21.30 -0.95
N ARG A 105 -0.81 -22.27 -1.21
CA ARG A 105 -0.42 -23.59 -1.76
C ARG A 105 0.24 -23.46 -3.13
N THR A 106 -0.25 -22.55 -3.97
CA THR A 106 0.34 -22.25 -5.29
C THR A 106 1.77 -21.74 -5.16
N VAL A 107 2.01 -20.78 -4.27
CA VAL A 107 3.36 -20.25 -4.00
C VAL A 107 4.29 -21.36 -3.48
N LEU A 108 3.82 -22.21 -2.56
CA LEU A 108 4.60 -23.34 -2.04
C LEU A 108 4.96 -24.35 -3.14
N ARG A 109 4.03 -24.69 -4.04
CA ARG A 109 4.26 -25.62 -5.17
C ARG A 109 5.14 -25.01 -6.27
N ALA A 110 5.08 -23.70 -6.46
CA ALA A 110 5.83 -23.02 -7.52
C ALA A 110 7.34 -23.06 -7.29
N GLY A 111 7.79 -22.95 -6.03
CA GLY A 111 9.22 -22.84 -5.70
C GLY A 111 9.79 -21.55 -6.27
N ASP A 112 10.88 -21.65 -7.04
CA ASP A 112 11.58 -20.50 -7.61
C ASP A 112 11.03 -20.06 -8.99
N ARG A 113 9.86 -20.58 -9.39
CA ARG A 113 9.18 -20.23 -10.65
C ARG A 113 8.43 -18.89 -10.53
N GLU A 114 9.11 -17.80 -10.86
CA GLU A 114 8.59 -16.44 -10.72
C GLU A 114 7.39 -16.11 -11.60
N ASP A 115 7.25 -16.79 -12.74
CA ASP A 115 6.08 -16.72 -13.61
C ASP A 115 4.78 -17.14 -12.89
N ILE A 116 4.88 -17.93 -11.82
CA ILE A 116 3.76 -18.30 -10.93
C ILE A 116 3.78 -17.50 -9.63
N THR A 117 4.93 -17.39 -8.96
CA THR A 117 4.99 -16.76 -7.63
C THR A 117 4.69 -15.26 -7.70
N GLU A 118 5.14 -14.53 -8.72
CA GLU A 118 4.88 -13.10 -8.85
C GLU A 118 3.38 -12.78 -8.92
N PRO A 119 2.59 -13.35 -9.85
CA PRO A 119 1.15 -13.08 -9.89
C PRO A 119 0.42 -13.61 -8.65
N ALA A 120 0.83 -14.76 -8.09
CA ALA A 120 0.20 -15.29 -6.88
C ALA A 120 0.43 -14.37 -5.66
N ILE A 121 1.65 -13.85 -5.48
CA ILE A 121 1.98 -12.88 -4.44
C ILE A 121 1.26 -11.55 -4.66
N CYS A 122 1.12 -11.09 -5.92
CA CYS A 122 0.34 -9.90 -6.22
C CYS A 122 -1.14 -10.07 -5.84
N ALA A 123 -1.75 -11.22 -6.17
CA ALA A 123 -3.11 -11.54 -5.74
C ALA A 123 -3.24 -11.55 -4.21
N LEU A 124 -2.33 -12.22 -3.49
CA LEU A 124 -2.31 -12.20 -2.01
C LEU A 124 -2.16 -10.78 -1.46
N ARG A 125 -1.32 -9.94 -2.06
CA ARG A 125 -1.18 -8.52 -1.67
C ARG A 125 -2.49 -7.76 -1.86
N HIS A 126 -3.21 -8.00 -2.95
CA HIS A 126 -4.50 -7.36 -3.18
C HIS A 126 -5.55 -7.82 -2.16
N LEU A 127 -5.60 -9.12 -1.87
CA LEU A 127 -6.56 -9.77 -0.95
C LEU A 127 -6.29 -9.52 0.53
N THR A 128 -5.17 -8.90 0.88
CA THR A 128 -4.81 -8.60 2.29
C THR A 128 -5.02 -7.12 2.63
N SER A 129 -5.73 -6.35 1.78
CA SER A 129 -5.92 -4.91 2.00
C SER A 129 -7.16 -4.33 1.32
N ARG A 130 -7.76 -3.32 1.96
CA ARG A 130 -8.83 -2.46 1.39
C ARG A 130 -10.11 -3.22 0.98
N HIS A 131 -10.60 -4.08 1.86
CA HIS A 131 -11.94 -4.66 1.85
C HIS A 131 -12.27 -5.21 3.25
N GLN A 132 -13.53 -5.54 3.51
CA GLN A 132 -14.04 -5.99 4.81
C GLN A 132 -13.28 -7.23 5.34
N GLU A 133 -13.05 -8.22 4.46
CA GLU A 133 -12.36 -9.47 4.80
C GLU A 133 -10.82 -9.40 4.84
N ALA A 134 -10.22 -8.21 4.81
CA ALA A 134 -8.77 -8.07 4.70
C ALA A 134 -8.02 -8.63 5.93
N GLU A 135 -8.56 -8.42 7.13
CA GLU A 135 -7.97 -8.95 8.37
C GLU A 135 -8.06 -10.47 8.44
N MET A 136 -9.20 -11.06 8.00
CA MET A 136 -9.33 -12.51 7.86
C MET A 136 -8.26 -13.05 6.91
N ALA A 137 -8.07 -12.42 5.74
CA ALA A 137 -7.07 -12.84 4.77
C ALA A 137 -5.63 -12.74 5.32
N GLN A 138 -5.30 -11.68 6.06
CA GLN A 138 -4.00 -11.53 6.71
C GLN A 138 -3.71 -12.66 7.72
N ASN A 139 -4.72 -13.07 8.49
CA ASN A 139 -4.62 -14.21 9.40
C ASN A 139 -4.53 -15.53 8.62
N ALA A 140 -5.33 -15.71 7.58
CA ALA A 140 -5.36 -16.93 6.78
C ALA A 140 -4.01 -17.23 6.11
N VAL A 141 -3.28 -16.22 5.62
CA VAL A 141 -1.92 -16.43 5.09
C VAL A 141 -1.00 -17.07 6.15
N ARG A 142 -1.11 -16.65 7.42
CA ARG A 142 -0.36 -17.27 8.53
C ARG A 142 -0.87 -18.66 8.88
N LEU A 143 -2.19 -18.84 9.00
CA LEU A 143 -2.82 -20.10 9.37
C LEU A 143 -2.57 -21.21 8.34
N HIS A 144 -2.38 -20.86 7.07
CA HIS A 144 -1.99 -21.79 6.02
C HIS A 144 -0.47 -21.88 5.81
N TYR A 145 0.33 -21.53 6.83
CA TYR A 145 1.80 -21.63 6.82
C TYR A 145 2.49 -20.83 5.70
N GLY A 146 1.89 -19.72 5.28
CA GLY A 146 2.40 -18.88 4.18
C GLY A 146 3.55 -17.94 4.59
N LEU A 147 3.67 -17.56 5.87
CA LEU A 147 4.70 -16.60 6.30
C LEU A 147 6.14 -17.04 5.99
N PRO A 148 6.57 -18.29 6.28
CA PRO A 148 7.93 -18.73 5.96
C PRO A 148 8.26 -18.62 4.47
N VAL A 149 7.35 -19.04 3.59
CA VAL A 149 7.60 -18.96 2.14
C VAL A 149 7.56 -17.51 1.64
N VAL A 150 6.66 -16.68 2.15
CA VAL A 150 6.62 -15.25 1.80
C VAL A 150 7.94 -14.56 2.17
N VAL A 151 8.49 -14.81 3.37
CA VAL A 151 9.79 -14.23 3.76
C VAL A 151 10.93 -14.83 2.94
N LYS A 152 10.91 -16.14 2.65
CA LYS A 152 11.91 -16.80 1.79
C LYS A 152 12.02 -16.11 0.41
N LEU A 153 10.91 -15.66 -0.18
CA LEU A 153 10.90 -15.00 -1.49
C LEU A 153 11.62 -13.64 -1.50
N LEU A 154 12.00 -13.07 -0.35
CA LEU A 154 12.87 -11.89 -0.30
C LEU A 154 14.34 -12.21 -0.61
N HIS A 155 14.76 -13.47 -0.57
CA HIS A 155 16.14 -13.91 -0.73
C HIS A 155 16.45 -14.34 -2.17
N PRO A 156 17.73 -14.37 -2.59
CA PRO A 156 18.12 -14.97 -3.87
C PRO A 156 17.59 -16.41 -4.00
N PRO A 157 17.19 -16.87 -5.20
CA PRO A 157 17.42 -16.22 -6.50
C PRO A 157 16.33 -15.22 -6.94
N SER A 158 15.40 -14.80 -6.07
CA SER A 158 14.29 -13.94 -6.44
C SER A 158 14.70 -12.61 -7.09
N HIS A 159 14.01 -12.22 -8.16
CA HIS A 159 14.20 -10.96 -8.86
C HIS A 159 13.31 -9.85 -8.29
N TRP A 160 13.63 -8.59 -8.62
CA TRP A 160 13.00 -7.42 -8.04
C TRP A 160 11.49 -7.28 -8.27
N PRO A 161 10.88 -7.67 -9.41
CA PRO A 161 9.43 -7.67 -9.56
C PRO A 161 8.73 -8.48 -8.46
N LEU A 162 9.21 -9.70 -8.22
CA LEU A 162 8.73 -10.57 -7.16
C LEU A 162 9.06 -10.02 -5.75
N ILE A 163 10.28 -9.54 -5.52
CA ILE A 163 10.67 -8.96 -4.23
C ILE A 163 9.76 -7.76 -3.91
N LYS A 164 9.52 -6.86 -4.86
CA LYS A 164 8.62 -5.71 -4.70
C LYS A 164 7.21 -6.18 -4.33
N ALA A 165 6.69 -7.19 -5.02
CA ALA A 165 5.38 -7.75 -4.70
C ALA A 165 5.32 -8.33 -3.29
N THR A 166 6.35 -9.08 -2.92
CA THR A 166 6.53 -9.72 -1.61
C THR A 166 6.65 -8.70 -0.48
N VAL A 167 7.44 -7.64 -0.64
CA VAL A 167 7.56 -6.54 0.33
C VAL A 167 6.21 -5.86 0.56
N GLY A 168 5.46 -5.61 -0.52
CA GLY A 168 4.10 -5.08 -0.42
C GLY A 168 3.13 -6.00 0.32
N LEU A 169 3.24 -7.32 0.10
CA LEU A 169 2.46 -8.32 0.83
C LEU A 169 2.84 -8.32 2.33
N ILE A 170 4.13 -8.34 2.67
CA ILE A 170 4.62 -8.31 4.06
C ILE A 170 4.10 -7.06 4.78
N ARG A 171 4.11 -5.89 4.12
CA ARG A 171 3.53 -4.67 4.67
C ARG A 171 2.05 -4.84 5.05
N ASN A 172 1.26 -5.50 4.21
CA ASN A 172 -0.14 -5.77 4.51
C ASN A 172 -0.31 -6.80 5.62
N LEU A 173 0.47 -7.88 5.60
CA LEU A 173 0.44 -8.90 6.66
C LEU A 173 0.81 -8.33 8.03
N ALA A 174 1.69 -7.34 8.06
CA ALA A 174 2.08 -6.61 9.27
C ALA A 174 0.96 -5.73 9.86
N LEU A 175 -0.13 -5.48 9.12
CA LEU A 175 -1.29 -4.78 9.69
C LEU A 175 -1.98 -5.61 10.77
N CYS A 176 -1.86 -6.95 10.72
CA CYS A 176 -2.36 -7.86 11.74
C CYS A 176 -1.30 -8.10 12.83
N PRO A 177 -1.57 -7.73 14.10
CA PRO A 177 -0.61 -7.93 15.19
C PRO A 177 -0.18 -9.38 15.42
N ALA A 178 -1.08 -10.34 15.17
CA ALA A 178 -0.78 -11.77 15.28
C ALA A 178 0.33 -12.26 14.32
N ASN A 179 0.67 -11.46 13.30
CA ASN A 179 1.74 -11.79 12.37
C ASN A 179 3.10 -11.18 12.78
N HIS A 180 3.15 -10.27 13.76
CA HIS A 180 4.39 -9.56 14.13
C HIS A 180 5.49 -10.50 14.63
N ALA A 181 5.19 -11.33 15.63
CA ALA A 181 6.17 -12.29 16.17
C ALA A 181 6.58 -13.36 15.14
N PRO A 182 5.66 -14.03 14.43
CA PRO A 182 6.03 -15.00 13.40
C PRO A 182 6.89 -14.41 12.27
N MET A 183 6.59 -13.20 11.79
CA MET A 183 7.42 -12.57 10.75
C MET A 183 8.82 -12.20 11.26
N ARG A 184 8.93 -11.75 12.52
CA ARG A 184 10.22 -11.49 13.17
C ARG A 184 11.05 -12.77 13.28
N GLU A 185 10.44 -13.87 13.72
CA GLU A 185 11.08 -15.19 13.85
C GLU A 185 11.57 -15.75 12.51
N GLN A 186 10.87 -15.46 11.41
CA GLN A 186 11.32 -15.81 10.05
C GLN A 186 12.46 -14.91 9.52
N GLY A 187 12.90 -13.90 10.28
CA GLY A 187 13.99 -13.01 9.86
C GLY A 187 13.59 -11.95 8.84
N ALA A 188 12.30 -11.58 8.77
CA ALA A 188 11.81 -10.58 7.81
C ALA A 188 12.50 -9.21 7.99
N ILE A 189 12.68 -8.76 9.24
CA ILE A 189 13.25 -7.44 9.56
C ILE A 189 14.70 -7.31 9.06
N PRO A 190 15.65 -8.19 9.45
CA PRO A 190 17.02 -8.13 8.94
C PRO A 190 17.08 -8.12 7.40
N ARG A 191 16.24 -8.93 6.74
CA ARG A 191 16.23 -8.99 5.28
C ARG A 191 15.70 -7.71 4.64
N LEU A 192 14.61 -7.14 5.16
CA LEU A 192 14.07 -5.85 4.69
C LEU A 192 15.08 -4.72 4.86
N VAL A 193 15.77 -4.68 6.01
CA VAL A 193 16.83 -3.69 6.26
C VAL A 193 17.99 -3.87 5.27
N GLN A 194 18.42 -5.10 5.00
CA GLN A 194 19.49 -5.36 4.02
C GLN A 194 19.10 -4.91 2.61
N LEU A 195 17.87 -5.18 2.18
CA LEU A 195 17.35 -4.71 0.88
C LEU A 195 17.30 -3.19 0.80
N LEU A 196 16.84 -2.54 1.87
CA LEU A 196 16.79 -1.08 1.99
C LEU A 196 18.17 -0.44 1.88
N VAL A 197 19.15 -0.92 2.68
CA VAL A 197 20.52 -0.40 2.67
C VAL A 197 21.15 -0.53 1.29
N ARG A 198 21.00 -1.70 0.64
CA ARG A 198 21.51 -1.92 -0.72
C ARG A 198 20.85 -0.98 -1.73
N ALA A 199 19.52 -0.85 -1.69
CA ALA A 199 18.80 0.03 -2.60
C ALA A 199 19.21 1.50 -2.42
N HIS A 200 19.36 1.97 -1.18
CA HIS A 200 19.81 3.33 -0.91
C HIS A 200 21.25 3.58 -1.40
N GLN A 201 22.18 2.67 -1.12
CA GLN A 201 23.56 2.78 -1.61
C GLN A 201 23.63 2.84 -3.14
N ASP A 202 22.83 2.04 -3.82
CA ASP A 202 22.78 2.05 -5.29
C ASP A 202 22.18 3.36 -5.83
N THR A 203 21.18 3.96 -5.15
CA THR A 203 20.67 5.30 -5.49
C THR A 203 21.75 6.38 -5.33
N GLN A 204 22.48 6.38 -4.21
CA GLN A 204 23.52 7.38 -3.95
C GLN A 204 24.66 7.31 -4.98
N ARG A 205 25.13 6.09 -5.31
CA ARG A 205 26.18 5.89 -6.34
C ARG A 205 25.77 6.43 -7.71
N ARG A 206 24.49 6.34 -8.07
CA ARG A 206 23.97 6.85 -9.35
C ARG A 206 24.00 8.37 -9.41
N THR A 207 23.61 9.04 -8.33
CA THR A 207 23.66 10.50 -8.22
C THR A 207 25.09 11.02 -8.36
N SER A 208 26.07 10.35 -7.74
CA SER A 208 27.48 10.75 -7.81
C SER A 208 28.13 10.56 -9.20
N MET A 209 27.64 9.62 -10.01
CA MET A 209 28.22 9.27 -11.31
C MET A 209 27.64 10.09 -12.48
N GLY A 210 26.77 11.07 -12.23
CA GLY A 210 26.19 11.94 -13.27
C GLY A 210 25.36 11.21 -14.34
N GLY A 211 25.01 9.94 -14.10
CA GLY A 211 24.32 9.11 -15.07
C GLY A 211 22.84 9.43 -15.14
N THR A 212 22.42 10.15 -16.18
CA THR A 212 21.01 10.44 -16.51
C THR A 212 20.24 9.23 -17.05
N GLN A 213 20.89 8.08 -17.24
CA GLN A 213 20.20 6.85 -17.64
C GLN A 213 19.56 6.16 -16.44
N GLN A 214 18.23 6.23 -16.36
CA GLN A 214 17.42 5.31 -15.58
C GLN A 214 17.66 3.88 -16.09
N GLN A 215 18.70 3.21 -15.60
CA GLN A 215 18.81 1.77 -15.77
C GLN A 215 17.75 1.14 -14.87
N PHE A 216 16.64 0.78 -15.51
CA PHE A 216 15.61 -0.14 -15.03
C PHE A 216 16.25 -1.50 -14.77
N GLY A 217 16.97 -1.64 -13.66
CA GLY A 217 17.41 -2.95 -13.19
C GLY A 217 16.16 -3.80 -12.95
N GLU A 218 15.95 -4.79 -13.82
CA GLU A 218 14.80 -5.72 -13.77
C GLU A 218 13.41 -5.05 -13.79
N GLY A 219 13.30 -3.82 -14.34
CA GLY A 219 12.01 -3.12 -14.46
C GLY A 219 11.47 -2.45 -13.19
N VAL A 220 12.22 -2.43 -12.07
CA VAL A 220 11.80 -1.79 -10.81
C VAL A 220 12.73 -0.64 -10.42
N ARG A 221 12.16 0.56 -10.23
CA ARG A 221 12.92 1.76 -9.81
C ARG A 221 13.45 1.61 -8.39
N MET A 222 14.61 2.21 -8.10
CA MET A 222 15.29 2.02 -6.81
C MET A 222 14.51 2.66 -5.65
N GLU A 223 13.86 3.77 -5.94
CA GLU A 223 13.00 4.54 -5.05
C GLU A 223 11.80 3.72 -4.59
N GLU A 224 11.24 2.87 -5.47
CA GLU A 224 10.15 1.96 -5.11
C GLU A 224 10.61 0.85 -4.15
N LYS A 225 11.88 0.44 -4.25
CA LYS A 225 12.49 -0.54 -3.34
C LYS A 225 12.67 0.07 -1.95
N ILE A 226 13.17 1.31 -1.90
CA ILE A 226 13.34 2.09 -0.67
C ILE A 226 11.98 2.33 -0.01
N GLU A 227 11.02 2.88 -0.76
CA GLU A 227 9.66 3.15 -0.25
C GLU A 227 9.00 1.87 0.29
N GLY A 228 9.08 0.78 -0.47
CA GLY A 228 8.50 -0.50 -0.09
C GLY A 228 9.08 -1.05 1.21
N CYS A 229 10.41 -1.12 1.31
CA CYS A 229 11.07 -1.69 2.49
C CYS A 229 10.83 -0.83 3.73
N THR A 230 11.02 0.49 3.63
CA THR A 230 10.76 1.42 4.74
C THR A 230 9.28 1.40 5.14
N GLY A 231 8.37 1.32 4.18
CA GLY A 231 6.94 1.20 4.43
C GLY A 231 6.53 -0.09 5.13
N ALA A 232 7.20 -1.21 4.85
CA ALA A 232 6.99 -2.46 5.59
C ALA A 232 7.56 -2.37 7.02
N LEU A 233 8.76 -1.81 7.18
CA LEU A 233 9.40 -1.60 8.48
C LEU A 233 8.60 -0.66 9.38
N HIS A 234 8.01 0.40 8.84
CA HIS A 234 7.08 1.28 9.56
C HIS A 234 5.92 0.48 10.18
N ILE A 235 5.23 -0.37 9.42
CA ILE A 235 4.10 -1.14 9.96
C ILE A 235 4.59 -2.19 10.98
N LEU A 236 5.70 -2.87 10.71
CA LEU A 236 6.30 -3.84 11.64
C LEU A 236 6.75 -3.20 12.96
N ALA A 237 7.19 -1.93 12.93
CA ALA A 237 7.62 -1.17 14.10
C ALA A 237 6.49 -0.82 15.09
N ARG A 238 5.23 -1.15 14.78
CA ARG A 238 4.14 -1.05 15.75
C ARG A 238 4.32 -2.02 16.94
N ASP A 239 5.02 -3.13 16.74
CA ASP A 239 5.37 -4.07 17.81
C ASP A 239 6.66 -3.65 18.52
N VAL A 240 6.62 -3.66 19.85
CA VAL A 240 7.75 -3.25 20.70
C VAL A 240 9.02 -4.07 20.45
N HIS A 241 8.90 -5.39 20.26
CA HIS A 241 10.07 -6.22 20.02
C HIS A 241 10.67 -5.99 18.63
N ASN A 242 9.82 -5.71 17.63
CA ASN A 242 10.28 -5.32 16.30
C ASN A 242 11.03 -3.99 16.33
N ARG A 243 10.60 -2.99 17.13
CA ARG A 243 11.33 -1.72 17.27
C ARG A 243 12.75 -1.92 17.76
N ILE A 244 12.93 -2.76 18.77
CA ILE A 244 14.25 -3.11 19.32
C ILE A 244 15.15 -3.72 18.23
N VAL A 245 14.62 -4.65 17.44
CA VAL A 245 15.39 -5.27 16.34
C VAL A 245 15.72 -4.26 15.24
N ILE A 246 14.76 -3.45 14.80
CA ILE A 246 14.95 -2.43 13.77
C ILE A 246 16.05 -1.45 14.20
N ARG A 247 15.94 -0.90 15.41
CA ARG A 247 16.96 0.00 15.97
C ARG A 247 18.31 -0.69 16.13
N GLY A 248 18.33 -1.93 16.62
CA GLY A 248 19.56 -2.71 16.84
C GLY A 248 20.35 -2.99 15.55
N LEU A 249 19.72 -2.88 14.38
CA LEU A 249 20.36 -2.97 13.06
C LEU A 249 20.93 -1.62 12.57
N ASN A 250 21.01 -0.62 13.45
CA ASN A 250 21.56 0.72 13.17
C ASN A 250 20.88 1.44 11.99
N THR A 251 19.55 1.40 11.94
CA THR A 251 18.79 1.97 10.81
C THR A 251 18.43 3.45 10.98
N ILE A 252 18.53 4.01 12.18
CA ILE A 252 18.13 5.40 12.47
C ILE A 252 18.85 6.41 11.56
N PRO A 253 20.19 6.37 11.39
CA PRO A 253 20.89 7.32 10.51
C PRO A 253 20.35 7.27 9.07
N LEU A 254 20.04 6.07 8.58
CA LEU A 254 19.48 5.88 7.25
C LEU A 254 18.06 6.46 7.14
N PHE A 255 17.19 6.23 8.13
CA PHE A 255 15.85 6.81 8.12
C PHE A 255 15.88 8.34 8.18
N VAL A 256 16.82 8.94 8.93
CA VAL A 256 17.01 10.39 8.95
C VAL A 256 17.46 10.90 7.57
N GLN A 257 18.40 10.23 6.90
CA GLN A 257 18.80 10.59 5.54
C GLN A 257 17.62 10.55 4.55
N LEU A 258 16.70 9.61 4.70
CA LEU A 258 15.53 9.49 3.82
C LEU A 258 14.52 10.63 3.98
N LEU A 259 14.59 11.43 5.06
CA LEU A 259 13.76 12.64 5.22
C LEU A 259 14.11 13.72 4.18
N TYR A 260 15.35 13.74 3.69
CA TYR A 260 15.80 14.64 2.63
C TYR A 260 15.45 14.17 1.21
N SER A 261 14.75 13.03 1.07
CA SER A 261 14.36 12.52 -0.24
C SER A 261 13.43 13.51 -0.95
N PRO A 262 13.58 13.76 -2.27
CA PRO A 262 12.64 14.58 -3.03
C PRO A 262 11.29 13.89 -3.25
N ILE A 263 11.14 12.63 -2.83
CA ILE A 263 9.93 11.83 -3.02
C ILE A 263 9.12 11.82 -1.73
N GLU A 264 7.97 12.50 -1.73
CA GLU A 264 7.08 12.61 -0.57
C GLU A 264 6.69 11.25 0.03
N ASN A 265 6.47 10.22 -0.80
CA ASN A 265 6.13 8.89 -0.31
C ASN A 265 7.25 8.28 0.54
N ILE A 266 8.53 8.52 0.19
CA ILE A 266 9.69 8.08 0.96
C ILE A 266 9.77 8.87 2.28
N GLN A 267 9.62 10.20 2.22
CA GLN A 267 9.57 11.05 3.42
C GLN A 267 8.49 10.58 4.38
N ARG A 268 7.29 10.26 3.88
CA ARG A 268 6.15 9.80 4.68
C ARG A 268 6.46 8.49 5.41
N VAL A 269 7.05 7.50 4.73
CA VAL A 269 7.38 6.22 5.39
C VAL A 269 8.60 6.33 6.30
N ALA A 270 9.56 7.20 5.98
CA ALA A 270 10.73 7.47 6.81
C ALA A 270 10.35 8.18 8.12
N ALA A 271 9.58 9.26 8.04
CA ALA A 271 9.02 9.93 9.21
C ALA A 271 8.08 8.99 10.00
N GLY A 272 7.31 8.15 9.31
CA GLY A 272 6.43 7.16 9.94
C GLY A 272 7.17 6.11 10.77
N VAL A 273 8.25 5.51 10.24
CA VAL A 273 9.04 4.54 11.02
C VAL A 273 9.79 5.23 12.17
N LEU A 274 10.31 6.44 11.97
CA LEU A 274 10.90 7.24 13.05
C LEU A 274 9.87 7.58 14.13
N CYS A 275 8.62 7.86 13.75
CA CYS A 275 7.53 8.08 14.68
C CYS A 275 7.32 6.84 15.56
N GLU A 276 7.19 5.65 14.98
CA GLU A 276 7.05 4.42 15.78
C GLU A 276 8.26 4.17 16.69
N LEU A 277 9.48 4.36 16.20
CA LEU A 277 10.69 4.19 17.01
C LEU A 277 10.77 5.20 18.17
N ALA A 278 10.41 6.46 17.94
CA ALA A 278 10.46 7.52 18.94
C ALA A 278 9.48 7.32 20.12
N GLN A 279 8.64 6.27 20.10
CA GLN A 279 7.87 5.85 21.29
C GLN A 279 8.79 5.41 22.44
N ASP A 280 9.96 4.86 22.09
CA ASP A 280 10.94 4.39 23.07
C ASP A 280 11.95 5.52 23.33
N LYS A 281 12.14 5.91 24.59
CA LYS A 281 12.96 7.06 24.98
C LYS A 281 14.37 7.00 24.40
N GLU A 282 15.03 5.87 24.54
CA GLU A 282 16.41 5.71 24.08
C GLU A 282 16.50 5.76 22.54
N ALA A 283 15.42 5.44 21.83
CA ALA A 283 15.35 5.60 20.38
C ALA A 283 15.09 7.06 20.01
N ALA A 284 14.23 7.78 20.73
CA ALA A 284 13.99 9.21 20.53
C ALA A 284 15.28 10.03 20.72
N GLU A 285 16.06 9.75 21.77
CA GLU A 285 17.37 10.37 22.01
C GLU A 285 18.36 10.08 20.87
N ALA A 286 18.37 8.84 20.36
CA ALA A 286 19.22 8.48 19.22
C ALA A 286 18.79 9.20 17.93
N ILE A 287 17.49 9.38 17.70
CA ILE A 287 16.97 10.13 16.55
C ILE A 287 17.36 11.62 16.65
N GLU A 288 17.28 12.21 17.85
CA GLU A 288 17.72 13.59 18.08
C GLU A 288 19.24 13.73 17.85
N ALA A 289 20.04 12.78 18.37
CA ALA A 289 21.49 12.78 18.22
C ALA A 289 21.96 12.67 16.76
N GLU A 290 21.18 12.01 15.90
CA GLU A 290 21.41 11.94 14.44
C GLU A 290 20.99 13.23 13.69
N GLY A 291 20.55 14.27 14.41
CA GLY A 291 20.25 15.57 13.83
C GLY A 291 18.89 15.65 13.12
N ALA A 292 17.94 14.77 13.46
CA ALA A 292 16.64 14.71 12.81
C ALA A 292 15.76 15.96 13.01
N THR A 293 16.02 16.78 14.04
CA THR A 293 15.21 17.96 14.37
C THR A 293 15.05 18.91 13.19
N ALA A 294 16.15 19.28 12.50
CA ALA A 294 16.13 20.21 11.38
C ALA A 294 15.26 19.72 10.20
N PRO A 295 15.48 18.52 9.62
CA PRO A 295 14.64 18.05 8.52
C PRO A 295 13.19 17.81 8.95
N LEU A 296 12.93 17.38 10.19
CA LEU A 296 11.54 17.20 10.66
C LEU A 296 10.80 18.53 10.80
N THR A 297 11.46 19.60 11.25
CA THR A 297 10.87 20.94 11.30
C THR A 297 10.51 21.41 9.89
N GLU A 298 11.38 21.21 8.89
CA GLU A 298 11.05 21.53 7.49
C GLU A 298 9.83 20.76 6.98
N LEU A 299 9.74 19.46 7.32
CA LEU A 299 8.64 18.60 6.92
C LEU A 299 7.28 18.96 7.56
N LEU A 300 7.24 19.78 8.61
CA LEU A 300 5.97 20.34 9.13
C LEU A 300 5.22 21.17 8.09
N HIS A 301 5.95 21.77 7.13
CA HIS A 301 5.38 22.56 6.06
C HIS A 301 5.08 21.76 4.79
N SER A 302 5.24 20.44 4.83
CA SER A 302 4.90 19.56 3.71
C SER A 302 3.44 19.74 3.30
N ARG A 303 3.17 19.65 1.99
CA ARG A 303 1.80 19.63 1.45
C ARG A 303 1.09 18.31 1.77
N ASN A 304 1.84 17.28 2.10
CA ASN A 304 1.33 15.99 2.50
C ASN A 304 1.06 15.97 4.00
N GLU A 305 -0.22 16.01 4.38
CA GLU A 305 -0.64 16.01 5.79
C GLU A 305 -0.07 14.83 6.59
N GLY A 306 0.09 13.66 5.96
CA GLY A 306 0.66 12.49 6.60
C GLY A 306 2.14 12.67 6.95
N VAL A 307 2.91 13.32 6.07
CA VAL A 307 4.32 13.66 6.32
C VAL A 307 4.42 14.65 7.49
N ALA A 308 3.65 15.74 7.43
CA ALA A 308 3.66 16.77 8.47
C ALA A 308 3.22 16.21 9.84
N THR A 309 2.21 15.35 9.87
CA THR A 309 1.72 14.70 11.10
C THR A 309 2.79 13.79 11.72
N TYR A 310 3.46 12.96 10.93
CA TYR A 310 4.55 12.12 11.46
C TYR A 310 5.74 12.96 11.93
N ALA A 311 6.10 14.01 11.19
CA ALA A 311 7.18 14.90 11.58
C ALA A 311 6.90 15.58 12.93
N ALA A 312 5.69 16.12 13.10
CA ALA A 312 5.22 16.70 14.36
C ALA A 312 5.28 15.70 15.52
N ALA A 313 4.83 14.47 15.30
CA ALA A 313 4.84 13.43 16.33
C ALA A 313 6.27 13.08 16.79
N VAL A 314 7.23 12.98 15.86
CA VAL A 314 8.63 12.71 16.21
C VAL A 314 9.23 13.88 16.99
N LEU A 315 9.04 15.13 16.51
CA LEU A 315 9.52 16.33 17.22
C LEU A 315 8.97 16.41 18.64
N PHE A 316 7.68 16.15 18.81
CA PHE A 316 7.05 16.12 20.13
C PHE A 316 7.70 15.09 21.07
N ARG A 317 7.93 13.86 20.58
CA ARG A 317 8.53 12.77 21.36
C ARG A 317 9.98 13.02 21.75
N MET A 318 10.79 13.58 20.84
CA MET A 318 12.16 14.00 21.18
C MET A 318 12.21 15.13 22.22
N SER A 319 11.08 15.84 22.40
CA SER A 319 11.00 17.03 23.24
C SER A 319 10.39 16.78 24.62
N GLU A 320 9.99 15.54 24.92
CA GLU A 320 9.21 15.20 26.13
C GLU A 320 9.92 15.62 27.43
N ASP A 321 11.23 15.38 27.50
CA ASP A 321 12.10 15.71 28.65
C ASP A 321 12.70 17.13 28.61
N LYS A 322 12.39 17.93 27.58
CA LYS A 322 12.93 19.29 27.46
C LYS A 322 12.20 20.26 28.41
N PRO A 323 12.82 21.41 28.75
CA PRO A 323 12.20 22.43 29.59
C PRO A 323 10.83 22.88 29.06
N GLN A 324 9.93 23.29 29.96
CA GLN A 324 8.55 23.66 29.59
C GLN A 324 8.49 24.78 28.54
N ASP A 325 9.42 25.74 28.57
CA ASP A 325 9.49 26.82 27.60
C ASP A 325 9.86 26.33 26.18
N TYR A 326 10.66 25.28 26.09
CA TYR A 326 10.95 24.62 24.82
C TYR A 326 9.68 23.94 24.28
N LYS A 327 9.00 23.15 25.11
CA LYS A 327 7.75 22.47 24.74
C LYS A 327 6.65 23.44 24.32
N LYS A 328 6.54 24.59 25.00
CA LYS A 328 5.60 25.66 24.61
C LYS A 328 5.91 26.22 23.22
N ARG A 329 7.17 26.56 22.94
CA ARG A 329 7.58 27.08 21.62
C ARG A 329 7.30 26.06 20.51
N LEU A 330 7.66 24.80 20.73
CA LEU A 330 7.35 23.73 19.79
C LEU A 330 5.84 23.59 19.57
N SER A 331 5.03 23.59 20.63
CA SER A 331 3.57 23.50 20.49
C SER A 331 2.97 24.64 19.66
N VAL A 332 3.51 25.86 19.77
CA VAL A 332 3.08 27.00 18.95
C VAL A 332 3.42 26.75 17.48
N GLU A 333 4.65 26.33 17.19
CA GLU A 333 5.12 26.03 15.83
C GLU A 333 4.34 24.89 15.16
N LEU A 334 4.01 23.83 15.92
CA LEU A 334 3.17 22.73 15.45
C LEU A 334 1.77 23.22 15.11
N THR A 335 1.18 24.07 15.97
CA THR A 335 -0.16 24.62 15.74
C THR A 335 -0.18 25.53 14.52
N SER A 336 0.79 26.43 14.35
CA SER A 336 0.84 27.31 13.19
C SER A 336 1.07 26.57 11.87
N SER A 337 1.85 25.48 11.90
CA SER A 337 2.24 24.78 10.67
C SER A 337 1.19 23.77 10.21
N LEU A 338 0.50 23.10 11.14
CA LEU A 338 -0.51 22.08 10.82
C LEU A 338 -1.90 22.68 10.54
N PHE A 339 -2.28 23.76 11.23
CA PHE A 339 -3.56 24.44 10.99
C PHE A 339 -3.36 25.54 9.94
N ARG A 340 -3.30 25.16 8.66
CA ARG A 340 -3.28 26.10 7.53
C ARG A 340 -4.63 26.85 7.47
N THR A 341 -4.69 28.05 8.03
CA THR A 341 -5.88 28.91 8.03
C THR A 341 -5.96 29.88 6.84
N GLU A 342 -4.96 29.93 5.96
CA GLU A 342 -4.95 30.83 4.80
C GLU A 342 -5.23 30.12 3.47
N PRO A 343 -5.96 30.76 2.53
CA PRO A 343 -6.25 30.18 1.23
C PRO A 343 -4.94 29.98 0.44
N MET A 344 -4.72 28.75 -0.03
CA MET A 344 -3.54 28.31 -0.78
C MET A 344 -3.40 29.04 -2.12
N ALA A 345 -2.88 30.28 -2.15
CA ALA A 345 -2.59 30.98 -3.41
C ALA A 345 -1.64 32.18 -3.24
N TRP A 346 -0.48 32.05 -2.60
CA TRP A 346 0.56 33.10 -2.66
C TRP A 346 1.96 32.49 -2.69
N ASN A 347 2.38 32.06 -3.88
CA ASN A 347 3.82 31.92 -4.20
C ASN A 347 4.09 32.02 -5.72
N GLU A 348 3.30 32.80 -6.45
CA GLU A 348 3.50 33.03 -7.91
C GLU A 348 3.89 34.47 -8.28
N THR A 349 4.23 35.33 -7.31
CA THR A 349 4.59 36.73 -7.60
C THR A 349 6.00 37.07 -7.16
N ALA A 350 6.99 36.48 -7.84
CA ALA A 350 8.35 37.01 -7.88
C ALA A 350 9.10 36.59 -9.17
N GLU A 351 8.61 37.02 -10.33
CA GLU A 351 9.43 37.35 -11.52
C GLU A 351 8.55 37.96 -12.62
N LEU A 352 8.13 39.22 -12.43
CA LEU A 352 7.62 40.05 -13.51
C LEU A 352 8.79 40.78 -14.17
N GLY A 353 9.46 40.11 -15.10
CA GLY A 353 10.26 40.72 -16.15
C GLY A 353 9.38 41.00 -17.36
N LEU A 354 9.09 42.27 -17.60
CA LEU A 354 8.35 42.79 -18.75
C LEU A 354 9.00 42.36 -20.08
N ASP A 355 8.22 41.83 -21.03
CA ASP A 355 8.33 42.27 -22.42
C ASP A 355 7.02 42.09 -23.22
N ILE A 356 6.85 42.98 -24.19
CA ILE A 356 5.60 43.43 -24.80
C ILE A 356 5.22 42.60 -26.04
N GLY A 357 3.95 42.16 -26.10
CA GLY A 357 3.11 42.24 -27.30
C GLY A 357 3.06 41.06 -28.27
N ALA A 358 1.90 40.40 -28.36
CA ALA A 358 1.14 40.22 -29.61
C ALA A 358 -0.18 39.47 -29.33
N GLN A 359 -1.23 39.95 -30.00
CA GLN A 359 -2.64 39.60 -29.86
C GLN A 359 -2.99 38.21 -30.41
N GLY A 360 -3.95 37.53 -29.78
CA GLY A 360 -4.63 36.34 -30.31
C GLY A 360 -5.79 35.91 -29.40
N GLU A 361 -6.99 35.85 -29.99
CA GLU A 361 -8.34 35.77 -29.40
C GLU A 361 -8.73 34.52 -28.56
N PRO A 362 -9.88 34.56 -27.83
CA PRO A 362 -10.17 33.72 -26.68
C PRO A 362 -10.96 32.45 -27.03
N LEU A 363 -10.64 31.32 -26.38
CA LEU A 363 -11.44 30.10 -26.44
C LEU A 363 -11.80 29.59 -25.04
N GLY A 364 -13.09 29.73 -24.71
CA GLY A 364 -13.94 28.59 -24.37
C GLY A 364 -13.76 27.93 -23.01
N TYR A 365 -14.56 28.39 -22.04
CA TYR A 365 -14.92 27.68 -20.80
C TYR A 365 -15.68 26.37 -21.11
N ARG A 366 -15.31 25.23 -20.49
CA ARG A 366 -16.22 24.24 -19.88
C ARG A 366 -15.47 23.11 -19.13
N PRO A 367 -16.10 22.47 -18.12
CA PRO A 367 -15.44 21.98 -16.91
C PRO A 367 -15.51 20.46 -16.68
N ASP A 368 -14.83 20.05 -15.61
CA ASP A 368 -15.02 18.87 -14.74
C ASP A 368 -14.44 17.50 -15.15
N ASP A 369 -13.32 17.16 -14.50
CA ASP A 369 -12.86 15.79 -14.19
C ASP A 369 -12.94 15.60 -12.66
N PRO A 370 -13.88 14.78 -12.12
CA PRO A 370 -14.01 14.57 -10.69
C PRO A 370 -13.32 13.27 -10.26
N SER A 371 -12.04 13.34 -9.94
CA SER A 371 -11.35 12.30 -9.18
C SER A 371 -10.56 12.88 -8.00
N TYR A 372 -11.23 13.55 -7.07
CA TYR A 372 -10.78 13.66 -5.68
C TYR A 372 -11.90 14.21 -4.80
N ARG A 373 -12.57 13.35 -4.01
CA ARG A 373 -13.23 13.79 -2.78
C ARG A 373 -12.72 12.96 -1.62
N SER A 374 -11.96 13.66 -0.79
CA SER A 374 -11.61 13.32 0.57
C SER A 374 -12.88 13.19 1.41
N PHE A 375 -12.98 12.16 2.26
CA PHE A 375 -13.89 12.22 3.40
C PHE A 375 -13.22 11.66 4.66
N HIS A 376 -13.43 12.45 5.70
CA HIS A 376 -12.79 12.45 7.00
C HIS A 376 -13.13 11.25 7.90
N SER A 377 -12.15 11.00 8.78
CA SER A 377 -12.23 10.50 10.16
C SER A 377 -13.62 10.49 10.83
N GLY A 378 -13.97 9.34 11.42
CA GLY A 378 -14.97 9.21 12.48
C GLY A 378 -14.28 8.64 13.73
N GLY A 379 -14.11 9.49 14.74
CA GLY A 379 -13.49 9.16 16.02
C GLY A 379 -14.42 8.44 17.00
N TYR A 380 -13.78 7.84 18.00
CA TYR A 380 -14.38 7.29 19.21
C TYR A 380 -15.22 8.34 19.96
N GLY A 381 -16.37 7.93 20.50
CA GLY A 381 -17.10 8.74 21.47
C GLY A 381 -18.52 8.26 21.81
N GLN A 382 -18.58 7.42 22.85
CA GLN A 382 -19.53 7.55 23.97
C GLN A 382 -20.93 6.93 23.86
N ASP A 383 -21.15 5.99 24.78
CA ASP A 383 -22.43 5.44 25.21
C ASP A 383 -23.48 6.51 25.51
N GLY A 384 -24.70 6.29 25.02
CA GLY A 384 -25.87 7.12 25.30
C GLY A 384 -27.13 6.26 25.30
N LEU A 385 -27.55 5.89 26.51
CA LEU A 385 -28.80 5.20 26.82
C LEU A 385 -30.00 5.91 26.19
N GLY A 386 -30.88 5.12 25.56
CA GLY A 386 -32.16 5.59 25.06
C GLY A 386 -33.16 5.87 26.17
N MET A 387 -33.97 6.90 25.98
CA MET A 387 -35.32 7.06 26.55
C MET A 387 -36.03 8.14 25.71
N ASP A 388 -37.19 7.75 25.15
CA ASP A 388 -38.09 8.58 24.35
C ASP A 388 -38.71 9.75 25.15
N PRO A 389 -39.12 10.83 24.46
CA PRO A 389 -39.63 12.05 25.09
C PRO A 389 -41.11 11.94 25.49
N MET A 390 -41.42 12.31 26.73
CA MET A 390 -42.79 12.52 27.21
C MET A 390 -43.29 13.92 26.80
N MET A 391 -44.44 13.93 26.13
CA MET A 391 -45.27 15.10 25.85
C MET A 391 -45.90 15.65 27.14
N GLU A 392 -45.93 16.97 27.29
CA GLU A 392 -46.78 17.67 28.25
C GLU A 392 -47.83 18.51 27.52
N HIS A 393 -49.09 18.29 27.86
CA HIS A 393 -50.30 19.15 27.85
C HIS A 393 -51.48 18.17 27.75
N GLU A 394 -52.52 18.16 28.58
CA GLU A 394 -53.15 19.18 29.41
C GLU A 394 -54.04 18.50 30.49
N MET A 395 -54.41 19.28 31.49
CA MET A 395 -55.17 18.89 32.68
C MET A 395 -56.66 18.53 32.45
N GLY A 396 -57.17 17.70 33.38
CA GLY A 396 -58.58 17.63 33.80
C GLY A 396 -59.20 16.25 33.54
N GLY A 397 -59.85 15.54 34.46
CA GLY A 397 -60.24 15.76 35.84
C GLY A 397 -61.29 14.69 36.20
N HIS A 398 -61.22 14.19 37.45
CA HIS A 398 -62.29 13.53 38.22
C HIS A 398 -62.91 12.19 37.74
N HIS A 399 -62.53 11.10 38.44
CA HIS A 399 -63.34 10.22 39.33
C HIS A 399 -64.84 9.96 39.05
N PRO A 400 -65.41 8.85 39.55
CA PRO A 400 -64.91 7.90 40.57
C PRO A 400 -64.43 6.54 40.04
#